data_AF-A0A7S4PV65-F1
#
_entry.id   AF-A0A7S4PV65-F1
#
_cell.length_a   1.000
_cell.length_b   1.000
_cell.length_c   1.000
_cell.angle_alpha   90.00
_cell.angle_beta   90.00
_cell.angle_gamma   90.00
#
_symmetry.space_group_name_H-M   'P 1'
#
loop_
_entity.id
_entity.type
_entity.pdbx_description
1 polymer ?
#
loop_
_entity_poly.entity_id
_entity_poly.type
_entity_poly.pdbx_seq_one_letter_code
_entity_poly.pdbx_strand_id
1 'polypeptide(L)'
;QEHWLRKFHAGCTHDVQHAISPSRCCLSKPPGPLGLPVMALAAHRLGGAKLTSCDTESFYGLCRFLESLHLKTKTDKLTALELHLRRFDATCDLYPLMRLLLPGVDNERGAYGLKESNLAKLYGEMLALPEGQKQRLLRWKDPALQEGYKCAAGDFPSVLYSVVESRATVKPGASALSVGDLNEALDRVHNAADAGEKRRQLLDLVRRASATEQKWIAKIVLKDLKVGFSHESVLKRFHPDAMELYNRSSMLKRVLDEIRKQYVQAREAGAAAGGKGTAAPGADGGGIAEDDGGGPNVGPGE
;
A
#
# COMPACT_ATOMS: atom_id res chain seq x y z
N GLN A 1 15.66 -9.50 -57.61
CA GLN A 1 16.01 -10.62 -56.71
C GLN A 1 14.88 -10.75 -55.70
N GLU A 2 13.66 -11.09 -56.12
CA GLU A 2 13.21 -12.45 -56.46
C GLU A 2 13.67 -13.49 -55.41
N HIS A 3 12.77 -14.05 -54.59
CA HIS A 3 12.28 -15.42 -54.77
C HIS A 3 11.27 -15.83 -53.65
N TRP A 4 10.03 -16.03 -54.09
CA TRP A 4 9.11 -17.15 -53.79
C TRP A 4 8.20 -17.26 -52.54
N LEU A 5 7.00 -17.68 -52.92
CA LEU A 5 5.71 -17.82 -52.25
C LEU A 5 5.37 -19.31 -52.09
N ARG A 6 4.40 -19.57 -51.19
CA ARG A 6 3.29 -20.54 -51.29
C ARG A 6 3.42 -21.98 -50.75
N LYS A 7 2.46 -22.25 -49.84
CA LYS A 7 1.45 -23.34 -49.78
C LYS A 7 1.94 -24.77 -49.59
N PHE A 8 1.32 -25.47 -48.62
CA PHE A 8 0.47 -26.63 -48.91
C PHE A 8 -0.59 -26.84 -47.81
N HIS A 9 -1.65 -27.56 -48.19
CA HIS A 9 -2.99 -27.62 -47.64
C HIS A 9 -3.35 -29.09 -47.31
N ALA A 10 -4.47 -29.29 -46.60
CA ALA A 10 -5.22 -30.54 -46.38
C ALA A 10 -4.65 -31.54 -45.35
N GLY A 11 -5.44 -32.25 -44.53
CA GLY A 11 -6.90 -32.36 -44.42
C GLY A 11 -7.26 -33.68 -43.72
N CYS A 12 -8.54 -33.77 -43.27
CA CYS A 12 -9.31 -34.99 -42.92
C CYS A 12 -9.02 -35.68 -41.57
N THR A 13 -9.96 -36.27 -40.81
CA THR A 13 -11.44 -36.22 -40.64
C THR A 13 -11.79 -37.25 -39.56
N HIS A 14 -12.81 -36.97 -38.72
CA HIS A 14 -13.71 -37.90 -37.99
C HIS A 14 -13.13 -38.76 -36.85
N ASP A 15 -13.70 -38.65 -35.64
CA ASP A 15 -14.79 -39.56 -35.24
C ASP A 15 -15.50 -39.11 -33.94
N VAL A 16 -16.77 -39.50 -33.85
CA VAL A 16 -17.76 -39.19 -32.80
C VAL A 16 -17.84 -40.39 -31.84
N GLN A 17 -17.86 -40.17 -30.51
CA GLN A 17 -18.64 -41.02 -29.59
C GLN A 17 -18.74 -40.44 -28.16
N HIS A 18 -19.99 -40.12 -27.81
CA HIS A 18 -20.69 -40.42 -26.56
C HIS A 18 -19.91 -40.67 -25.25
N ALA A 19 -20.20 -39.83 -24.25
CA ALA A 19 -20.94 -40.20 -23.03
C ALA A 19 -20.31 -39.78 -21.68
N ILE A 20 -21.23 -39.43 -20.77
CA ILE A 20 -21.14 -39.43 -19.31
C ILE A 20 -20.60 -38.15 -18.67
N SER A 21 -21.57 -37.32 -18.26
CA SER A 21 -21.47 -36.41 -17.13
C SER A 21 -21.14 -37.16 -15.84
N PRO A 22 -20.29 -36.61 -14.97
CA PRO A 22 -20.50 -36.77 -13.55
C PRO A 22 -20.64 -35.40 -12.89
N SER A 23 -21.81 -35.22 -12.30
CA SER A 23 -22.10 -34.46 -11.08
C SER A 23 -20.88 -33.80 -10.43
N ARG A 24 -20.82 -32.47 -10.50
CA ARG A 24 -19.92 -31.67 -9.65
C ARG A 24 -20.32 -31.88 -8.20
N CYS A 25 -19.66 -32.85 -7.57
CA CYS A 25 -19.62 -32.97 -6.13
C CYS A 25 -18.98 -31.69 -5.58
N CYS A 26 -19.74 -30.93 -4.80
CA CYS A 26 -19.28 -29.79 -4.02
C CYS A 26 -18.29 -30.28 -2.96
N LEU A 27 -17.04 -30.54 -3.36
CA LEU A 27 -15.94 -30.72 -2.44
C LEU A 27 -15.48 -29.33 -1.99
N SER A 28 -16.05 -28.89 -0.88
CA SER A 28 -15.46 -27.86 -0.03
C SER A 28 -14.02 -28.24 0.26
N LYS A 29 -13.07 -27.52 -0.34
CA LYS A 29 -11.65 -27.62 -0.02
C LYS A 29 -11.49 -27.33 1.48
N PRO A 30 -10.82 -28.20 2.27
CA PRO A 30 -10.47 -27.85 3.64
C PRO A 30 -9.56 -26.61 3.61
N PRO A 31 -9.64 -25.71 4.61
CA PRO A 31 -8.73 -24.58 4.68
C PRO A 31 -7.31 -25.15 4.77
N GLY A 32 -6.53 -24.89 3.72
CA GLY A 32 -5.11 -25.23 3.71
C GLY A 32 -4.40 -24.50 4.85
N PRO A 33 -3.23 -24.98 5.29
CA PRO A 33 -2.46 -24.33 6.34
C PRO A 33 -2.24 -22.88 5.93
N LEU A 34 -2.70 -21.94 6.77
CA LEU A 34 -2.60 -20.50 6.60
C LEU A 34 -1.21 -20.18 6.03
N GLY A 35 -1.15 -19.86 4.73
CA GLY A 35 0.09 -19.48 4.08
C GLY A 35 0.57 -18.23 4.79
N LEU A 36 1.56 -18.38 5.67
CA LEU A 36 1.91 -17.34 6.62
C LEU A 36 2.20 -16.04 5.85
N PRO A 37 1.40 -14.99 6.06
CA PRO A 37 1.43 -13.83 5.18
C PRO A 37 2.62 -12.91 5.47
N VAL A 38 2.85 -11.93 4.58
CA VAL A 38 4.00 -11.02 4.65
C VAL A 38 4.11 -10.26 5.97
N MET A 39 2.98 -9.99 6.64
CA MET A 39 2.98 -9.33 7.97
C MET A 39 3.12 -10.32 9.14
N ALA A 40 2.99 -11.63 8.89
CA ALA A 40 3.14 -12.68 9.90
C ALA A 40 4.57 -13.23 10.00
N LEU A 41 5.37 -13.22 8.93
CA LEU A 41 6.76 -13.70 9.00
C LEU A 41 7.71 -12.65 9.60
N ALA A 42 8.26 -13.03 10.76
CA ALA A 42 9.40 -12.45 11.47
C ALA A 42 9.18 -11.09 12.19
N ALA A 43 8.73 -11.19 13.43
CA ALA A 43 8.89 -10.18 14.48
C ALA A 43 10.35 -9.97 14.95
N HIS A 44 11.36 -10.49 14.24
CA HIS A 44 12.73 -10.64 14.79
C HIS A 44 13.84 -9.80 14.16
N ARG A 45 13.58 -8.84 13.25
CA ARG A 45 14.68 -8.02 12.67
C ARG A 45 14.46 -6.51 12.51
N LEU A 46 13.37 -5.95 13.02
CA LEU A 46 13.20 -4.49 13.09
C LEU A 46 12.90 -4.14 14.55
N GLY A 47 13.93 -3.77 15.31
CA GLY A 47 13.88 -3.52 16.76
C GLY A 47 13.16 -2.24 17.19
N GLY A 48 12.01 -1.92 16.57
CA GLY A 48 11.17 -0.78 16.93
C GLY A 48 9.70 -1.18 17.04
N ALA A 49 8.92 -0.41 17.80
CA ALA A 49 7.47 -0.58 17.85
C ALA A 49 6.88 -0.41 16.45
N LYS A 50 5.99 -1.34 16.05
CA LYS A 50 5.26 -1.23 14.78
C LYS A 50 4.29 -0.05 14.83
N LEU A 51 4.11 0.61 13.69
CA LEU A 51 3.16 1.71 13.54
C LEU A 51 1.72 1.19 13.57
N THR A 52 0.84 1.91 14.26
CA THR A 52 -0.57 1.52 14.45
C THR A 52 -1.55 2.24 13.53
N SER A 53 -1.10 3.29 12.83
CA SER A 53 -1.90 4.02 11.85
C SER A 53 -1.03 4.46 10.67
N CYS A 54 -1.62 4.42 9.47
CA CYS A 54 -1.05 5.03 8.29
C CYS A 54 -1.31 6.54 8.21
N ASP A 55 -2.38 7.04 8.84
CA ASP A 55 -2.83 8.42 8.65
C ASP A 55 -1.81 9.42 9.18
N THR A 56 -1.09 9.08 10.24
CA THR A 56 -0.08 9.95 10.87
C THR A 56 1.27 9.94 10.16
N GLU A 57 1.47 9.07 9.16
CA GLU A 57 2.74 9.01 8.44
C GLU A 57 2.94 10.26 7.58
N SER A 58 4.17 10.77 7.57
CA SER A 58 4.55 11.91 6.73
C SER A 58 4.35 11.59 5.25
N PHE A 59 3.60 12.44 4.54
CA PHE A 59 3.45 12.32 3.09
C PHE A 59 4.79 12.54 2.36
N TYR A 60 5.63 13.45 2.85
CA TYR A 60 6.99 13.60 2.35
C TYR A 60 7.81 12.30 2.52
N GLY A 61 7.64 11.60 3.64
CA GLY A 61 8.22 10.27 3.88
C GLY A 61 7.80 9.26 2.81
N LEU A 62 6.50 9.21 2.49
CA LEU A 62 5.97 8.39 1.39
C LEU A 62 6.57 8.80 0.04
N CYS A 63 6.63 10.09 -0.26
CA CYS A 63 7.25 10.60 -1.49
C CYS A 63 8.71 10.15 -1.63
N ARG A 64 9.51 10.25 -0.57
CA ARG A 64 10.91 9.79 -0.57
C ARG A 64 11.01 8.29 -0.79
N PHE A 65 10.12 7.51 -0.20
CA PHE A 65 10.05 6.08 -0.47
C PHE A 65 9.78 5.82 -1.95
N LEU A 66 8.79 6.49 -2.54
CA LEU A 66 8.44 6.32 -3.96
C LEU A 66 9.56 6.80 -4.92
N GLU A 67 10.28 7.87 -4.59
CA GLU A 67 11.49 8.30 -5.32
C GLU A 67 12.52 7.16 -5.38
N SER A 68 12.80 6.55 -4.22
CA SER A 68 13.83 5.51 -4.09
C SER A 68 13.57 4.26 -4.93
N LEU A 69 12.31 4.03 -5.32
CA LEU A 69 11.94 2.90 -6.17
C LEU A 69 12.50 3.03 -7.59
N HIS A 70 12.69 4.22 -8.13
CA HIS A 70 13.19 4.40 -9.50
C HIS A 70 14.62 3.86 -9.70
N LEU A 71 15.38 3.75 -8.61
CA LEU A 71 16.74 3.23 -8.59
C LEU A 71 16.80 1.69 -8.49
N LYS A 72 15.64 1.02 -8.40
CA LYS A 72 15.53 -0.41 -8.09
C LYS A 72 15.02 -1.22 -9.28
N THR A 73 15.43 -2.48 -9.37
CA THR A 73 14.85 -3.44 -10.30
C THR A 73 13.39 -3.75 -9.95
N LYS A 74 12.64 -4.36 -10.87
CA LYS A 74 11.23 -4.72 -10.61
C LYS A 74 11.06 -5.59 -9.34
N THR A 75 11.92 -6.59 -9.16
CA THR A 75 11.87 -7.48 -7.99
C THR A 75 12.20 -6.72 -6.71
N ASP A 76 13.23 -5.87 -6.75
CA ASP A 76 13.65 -5.07 -5.59
C ASP A 76 12.62 -4.02 -5.19
N LYS A 77 11.84 -3.50 -6.14
CA LYS A 77 10.71 -2.59 -5.86
C LYS A 77 9.63 -3.26 -5.02
N LEU A 78 9.23 -4.48 -5.40
CA LEU A 78 8.23 -5.25 -4.64
C LEU A 78 8.74 -5.62 -3.25
N THR A 79 10.02 -5.99 -3.13
CA THR A 79 10.65 -6.26 -1.84
C THR A 79 10.76 -5.00 -0.99
N ALA A 80 11.11 -3.85 -1.57
CA ALA A 80 11.15 -2.57 -0.86
C ALA A 80 9.75 -2.14 -0.37
N LEU A 81 8.72 -2.36 -1.18
CA LEU A 81 7.33 -2.12 -0.79
C LEU A 81 6.90 -3.03 0.35
N GLU A 82 7.18 -4.32 0.26
CA GLU A 82 6.94 -5.28 1.33
C GLU A 82 7.62 -4.85 2.65
N LEU A 83 8.89 -4.45 2.61
CA LEU A 83 9.61 -3.94 3.78
C LEU A 83 9.02 -2.63 4.31
N HIS A 84 8.57 -1.74 3.43
CA HIS A 84 7.91 -0.50 3.83
C HIS A 84 6.59 -0.77 4.56
N LEU A 85 5.78 -1.71 4.06
CA LEU A 85 4.50 -2.10 4.67
C LEU A 85 4.70 -2.88 6.00
N ARG A 86 5.81 -3.61 6.17
CA ARG A 86 6.14 -4.31 7.43
C ARG A 86 6.41 -3.39 8.62
N ARG A 87 6.58 -2.08 8.40
CA ARG A 87 6.67 -1.08 9.48
C ARG A 87 5.36 -0.95 10.26
N PHE A 88 4.22 -1.33 9.65
CA PHE A 88 2.89 -1.25 10.26
C PHE A 88 2.52 -2.56 10.93
N ASP A 89 1.70 -2.47 11.97
CA ASP A 89 1.10 -3.64 12.61
C ASP A 89 0.18 -4.37 11.64
N ALA A 90 0.13 -5.70 11.74
CA ALA A 90 -0.70 -6.52 10.85
C ALA A 90 -2.21 -6.23 10.99
N THR A 91 -2.62 -5.64 12.12
CA THR A 91 -4.00 -5.22 12.38
C THR A 91 -4.26 -3.74 12.09
N CYS A 92 -3.27 -3.00 11.59
CA CYS A 92 -3.41 -1.61 11.16
C CYS A 92 -4.35 -1.49 9.95
N ASP A 93 -5.13 -0.40 9.87
CA ASP A 93 -5.80 -0.04 8.62
C ASP A 93 -4.76 0.46 7.62
N LEU A 94 -4.46 -0.36 6.61
CA LEU A 94 -3.49 -0.01 5.55
C LEU A 94 -4.16 0.71 4.36
N TYR A 95 -5.49 0.84 4.34
CA TYR A 95 -6.20 1.42 3.21
C TYR A 95 -5.79 2.87 2.90
N PRO A 96 -5.62 3.78 3.89
CA PRO A 96 -5.19 5.16 3.63
C PRO A 96 -3.85 5.26 2.88
N LEU A 97 -2.92 4.35 3.13
CA LEU A 97 -1.63 4.27 2.44
C LEU A 97 -1.75 3.56 1.09
N MET A 98 -2.39 2.40 1.06
CA MET A 98 -2.47 1.54 -0.13
C MET A 98 -3.22 2.22 -1.29
N ARG A 99 -4.24 3.03 -1.00
CA ARG A 99 -4.96 3.78 -2.05
C ARG A 99 -4.10 4.86 -2.72
N LEU A 100 -3.10 5.41 -2.02
CA LEU A 100 -2.13 6.35 -2.59
C LEU A 100 -1.02 5.64 -3.37
N LEU A 101 -0.66 4.41 -2.96
CA LEU A 101 0.32 3.55 -3.65
C LEU A 101 -0.25 2.91 -4.92
N LEU A 102 -1.56 2.70 -4.97
CA LEU A 102 -2.28 2.05 -6.07
C LEU A 102 -3.49 2.89 -6.52
N PRO A 103 -3.28 4.15 -6.97
CA PRO A 103 -4.38 5.08 -7.24
C PRO A 103 -5.28 4.62 -8.40
N GLY A 104 -4.76 3.78 -9.31
CA GLY A 104 -5.53 3.18 -10.42
C GLY A 104 -6.63 2.21 -9.97
N VAL A 105 -6.56 1.67 -8.75
CA VAL A 105 -7.58 0.78 -8.16
C VAL A 105 -8.22 1.37 -6.89
N ASP A 106 -8.03 2.68 -6.67
CA ASP A 106 -8.85 3.43 -5.73
C ASP A 106 -10.23 3.64 -6.36
N ASN A 107 -11.20 2.85 -5.92
CA ASN A 107 -12.57 2.87 -6.46
C ASN A 107 -13.51 3.77 -5.65
N GLU A 108 -13.15 4.12 -4.42
CA GLU A 108 -13.93 5.07 -3.63
C GLU A 108 -13.80 6.48 -4.18
N ARG A 109 -12.56 6.89 -4.49
CA ARG A 109 -12.32 8.09 -5.28
C ARG A 109 -12.22 7.67 -6.73
N GLY A 110 -13.30 7.86 -7.49
CA GLY A 110 -13.32 7.65 -8.94
C GLY A 110 -12.30 8.53 -9.69
N ALA A 111 -12.56 8.84 -10.96
CA ALA A 111 -11.71 9.81 -11.66
C ALA A 111 -11.86 11.20 -11.03
N TYR A 112 -10.75 11.92 -10.80
CA TYR A 112 -10.82 13.32 -10.36
C TYR A 112 -11.31 14.26 -11.47
N GLY A 113 -11.34 13.80 -12.72
CA GLY A 113 -11.68 14.63 -13.89
C GLY A 113 -10.62 15.69 -14.20
N LEU A 114 -9.38 15.48 -13.73
CA LEU A 114 -8.25 16.38 -13.94
C LEU A 114 -7.27 15.76 -14.92
N LYS A 115 -6.85 16.55 -15.92
CA LYS A 115 -5.80 16.19 -16.88
C LYS A 115 -4.59 17.11 -16.69
N GLU A 116 -3.47 16.75 -17.32
CA GLU A 116 -2.23 17.52 -17.30
C GLU A 116 -2.45 18.97 -17.74
N SER A 117 -3.33 19.20 -18.71
CA SER A 117 -3.69 20.55 -19.18
C SER A 117 -4.42 21.37 -18.11
N ASN A 118 -5.27 20.76 -17.29
CA ASN A 118 -5.93 21.42 -16.16
C ASN A 118 -4.89 21.78 -15.08
N LEU A 119 -3.98 20.85 -14.77
CA LEU A 119 -2.91 21.06 -13.80
C LEU A 119 -1.94 22.15 -14.27
N ALA A 120 -1.52 22.13 -15.54
CA ALA A 120 -0.62 23.14 -16.12
C ALA A 120 -1.18 24.56 -15.98
N LYS A 121 -2.48 24.75 -16.27
CA LYS A 121 -3.18 26.04 -16.10
C LYS A 121 -3.22 26.45 -14.63
N LEU A 122 -3.61 25.53 -13.75
CA LEU A 122 -3.67 25.79 -12.30
C LEU A 122 -2.31 26.24 -11.75
N TYR A 123 -1.23 25.52 -12.06
CA TYR A 123 0.12 25.88 -11.62
C TYR A 123 0.63 27.19 -12.23
N GLY A 124 0.31 27.43 -13.52
CA GLY A 124 0.65 28.67 -14.21
C GLY A 124 0.03 29.91 -13.56
N GLU A 125 -1.25 29.80 -13.15
CA GLU A 125 -1.96 30.87 -12.46
C GLU A 125 -1.54 30.99 -10.98
N MET A 126 -1.37 29.87 -10.27
CA MET A 126 -1.00 29.85 -8.85
C MET A 126 0.37 30.48 -8.58
N LEU A 127 1.38 30.10 -9.37
CA LEU A 127 2.78 30.45 -9.09
C LEU A 127 3.21 31.74 -9.82
N ALA A 128 2.26 32.45 -10.44
CA ALA A 128 2.50 33.60 -11.30
C ALA A 128 3.70 33.35 -12.23
N LEU A 129 3.71 32.19 -12.90
CA LEU A 129 4.86 31.75 -13.67
C LEU A 129 5.15 32.72 -14.82
N PRO A 130 6.44 32.99 -15.13
CA PRO A 130 6.82 33.63 -16.38
C PRO A 130 6.28 32.85 -17.57
N GLU A 131 6.00 33.54 -18.67
CA GLU A 131 5.34 32.92 -19.83
C GLU A 131 6.11 31.69 -20.35
N GLY A 132 7.45 31.75 -20.39
CA GLY A 132 8.26 30.59 -20.76
C GLY A 132 8.03 29.36 -19.89
N GLN A 133 7.91 29.51 -18.57
CA GLN A 133 7.66 28.39 -17.65
C GLN A 133 6.21 27.88 -17.76
N LYS A 134 5.24 28.76 -18.03
CA LYS A 134 3.85 28.36 -18.34
C LYS A 134 3.80 27.51 -19.61
N GLN A 135 4.47 27.96 -20.67
CA GLN A 135 4.53 27.23 -21.94
C GLN A 135 5.16 25.86 -21.78
N ARG A 136 6.20 25.72 -20.94
CA ARG A 136 6.79 24.42 -20.60
C ARG A 136 5.78 23.45 -19.99
N LEU A 137 4.95 23.90 -19.04
CA LEU A 137 3.90 23.06 -18.44
C LEU A 137 2.79 22.71 -19.45
N LEU A 138 2.35 23.68 -20.26
CA LEU A 138 1.28 23.48 -21.24
C LEU A 138 1.71 22.53 -22.37
N ARG A 139 2.98 22.62 -22.79
CA ARG A 139 3.59 21.84 -23.86
C ARG A 139 4.65 20.87 -23.30
N TRP A 140 4.33 20.19 -22.21
CA TRP A 140 5.23 19.26 -21.50
C TRP A 140 5.75 18.09 -22.36
N LYS A 141 5.13 17.82 -23.51
CA LYS A 141 5.57 16.80 -24.47
C LYS A 141 6.63 17.29 -25.45
N ASP A 142 6.81 18.61 -25.59
CA ASP A 142 7.72 19.22 -26.55
C ASP A 142 9.16 19.21 -26.02
N PRO A 143 10.08 18.41 -26.61
CA PRO A 143 11.46 18.32 -26.14
C PRO A 143 12.22 19.63 -26.25
N ALA A 144 11.94 20.47 -27.25
CA ALA A 144 12.65 21.73 -27.46
C ALA A 144 12.41 22.72 -26.30
N LEU A 145 11.22 22.66 -25.68
CA LEU A 145 10.90 23.48 -24.52
C LEU A 145 11.49 22.93 -23.21
N GLN A 146 11.96 21.67 -23.20
CA GLN A 146 12.54 21.04 -22.01
C GLN A 146 14.07 20.99 -22.06
N GLU A 147 14.68 21.38 -23.17
CA GLU A 147 16.13 21.41 -23.34
C GLU A 147 16.80 22.28 -22.27
N GLY A 148 17.89 21.79 -21.69
CA GLY A 148 18.62 22.46 -20.60
C GLY A 148 18.01 22.32 -19.21
N TYR A 149 16.83 21.71 -19.07
CA TYR A 149 16.20 21.45 -17.77
C TYR A 149 16.34 19.99 -17.33
N LYS A 150 16.41 19.77 -16.02
CA LYS A 150 16.46 18.44 -15.42
C LYS A 150 15.07 17.80 -15.38
N CYS A 151 14.49 17.52 -16.54
CA CYS A 151 13.19 16.86 -16.67
C CYS A 151 13.09 16.02 -17.95
N ALA A 152 12.18 15.04 -17.95
CA ALA A 152 11.88 14.24 -19.13
C ALA A 152 10.70 14.84 -19.92
N ALA A 153 10.92 15.18 -21.19
CA ALA A 153 9.84 15.51 -22.11
C ALA A 153 8.89 14.31 -22.25
N GLY A 154 7.59 14.53 -22.22
CA GLY A 154 6.63 13.42 -22.16
C GLY A 154 6.44 12.82 -20.75
N ASP A 155 6.93 13.47 -19.70
CA ASP A 155 6.52 13.20 -18.32
C ASP A 155 6.11 14.49 -17.60
N PHE A 156 4.80 14.81 -17.63
CA PHE A 156 4.27 16.03 -17.04
C PHE A 156 4.70 16.25 -15.57
N PRO A 157 4.64 15.25 -14.66
CA PRO A 157 5.10 15.44 -13.28
C PRO A 157 6.59 15.78 -13.15
N SER A 158 7.45 15.26 -14.04
CA SER A 158 8.87 15.62 -14.09
C SER A 158 9.07 17.07 -14.53
N VAL A 159 8.37 17.50 -15.58
CA VAL A 159 8.39 18.91 -16.02
C VAL A 159 7.85 19.82 -14.91
N LEU A 160 6.73 19.45 -14.29
CA LEU A 160 6.13 20.16 -13.16
C LEU A 160 7.14 20.37 -12.04
N TYR A 161 7.80 19.30 -11.58
CA TYR A 161 8.84 19.40 -10.55
C TYR A 161 9.92 20.43 -10.91
N SER A 162 10.46 20.36 -12.13
CA SER A 162 11.52 21.29 -12.57
C SER A 162 11.08 22.76 -12.58
N VAL A 163 9.78 23.01 -12.79
CA VAL A 163 9.20 24.36 -12.80
C VAL A 163 8.96 24.85 -11.37
N VAL A 164 8.40 24.00 -10.49
CA VAL A 164 8.02 24.39 -9.13
C VAL A 164 9.19 24.39 -8.15
N GLU A 165 10.26 23.62 -8.39
CA GLU A 165 11.42 23.52 -7.50
C GLU A 165 12.03 24.89 -7.16
N SER A 166 12.13 25.77 -8.14
CA SER A 166 12.66 27.14 -7.95
C SER A 166 11.72 28.10 -7.21
N ARG A 167 10.45 27.73 -7.01
CA ARG A 167 9.38 28.62 -6.51
C ARG A 167 8.65 28.10 -5.28
N ALA A 168 8.81 26.82 -4.96
CA ALA A 168 8.18 26.22 -3.79
C ALA A 168 8.72 26.87 -2.52
N THR A 169 7.82 27.44 -1.72
CA THR A 169 8.15 28.05 -0.42
C THR A 169 8.38 26.99 0.65
N VAL A 170 7.66 25.87 0.55
CA VAL A 170 7.78 24.73 1.46
C VAL A 170 9.02 23.91 1.07
N LYS A 171 10.02 23.91 1.95
CA LYS A 171 11.24 23.12 1.75
C LYS A 171 10.95 21.61 1.84
N PRO A 172 11.73 20.77 1.13
CA PRO A 172 11.61 19.32 1.26
C PRO A 172 11.71 18.86 2.72
N GLY A 173 10.73 18.08 3.19
CA GLY A 173 10.67 17.59 4.57
C GLY A 173 10.18 18.59 5.62
N ALA A 174 9.90 19.84 5.25
CA ALA A 174 9.33 20.85 6.16
C ALA A 174 7.79 20.88 6.14
N SER A 175 7.17 20.17 5.19
CA SER A 175 5.71 20.00 5.11
C SER A 175 5.20 19.15 6.27
N ALA A 176 4.13 19.63 6.91
CA ALA A 176 3.39 18.88 7.92
C ALA A 176 2.29 17.98 7.33
N LEU A 177 2.18 17.86 6.00
CA LEU A 177 1.19 16.99 5.37
C LEU A 177 1.44 15.53 5.76
N SER A 178 0.45 14.95 6.42
CA SER A 178 0.38 13.51 6.66
C SER A 178 -0.37 12.80 5.52
N VAL A 179 -0.31 11.46 5.52
CA VAL A 179 -1.12 10.62 4.62
C VAL A 179 -2.61 10.86 4.84
N GLY A 180 -3.05 11.02 6.09
CA GLY A 180 -4.43 11.36 6.44
C GLY A 180 -4.85 12.70 5.86
N ASP A 181 -4.06 13.75 6.11
CA ASP A 181 -4.33 15.10 5.58
C ASP A 181 -4.46 15.12 4.06
N LEU A 182 -3.57 14.39 3.37
CA LEU A 182 -3.61 14.27 1.92
C LEU A 182 -4.88 13.55 1.46
N ASN A 183 -5.26 12.45 2.12
CA ASN A 183 -6.49 11.74 1.79
C ASN A 183 -7.71 12.63 1.94
N GLU A 184 -7.85 13.35 3.05
CA GLU A 184 -8.96 14.28 3.25
C GLU A 184 -8.99 15.40 2.20
N ALA A 185 -7.83 15.95 1.85
CA ALA A 185 -7.74 16.97 0.81
C ALA A 185 -8.15 16.41 -0.56
N LEU A 186 -7.73 15.20 -0.89
CA LEU A 186 -8.13 14.52 -2.13
C LEU A 186 -9.62 14.16 -2.12
N ASP A 187 -10.21 13.83 -0.98
CA ASP A 187 -11.65 13.62 -0.85
C ASP A 187 -12.42 14.93 -1.13
N ARG A 188 -11.95 16.07 -0.61
CA ARG A 188 -12.52 17.39 -0.95
C ARG A 188 -12.39 17.72 -2.44
N VAL A 189 -11.25 17.41 -3.06
CA VAL A 189 -11.06 17.59 -4.51
C VAL A 189 -12.00 16.68 -5.30
N HIS A 190 -12.19 15.44 -4.87
CA HIS A 190 -13.09 14.49 -5.53
C HIS A 190 -14.56 14.92 -5.45
N ASN A 191 -14.99 15.35 -4.25
CA ASN A 191 -16.37 15.72 -3.94
C ASN A 191 -16.74 17.18 -4.28
N ALA A 192 -15.81 17.95 -4.85
CA ALA A 192 -16.06 19.34 -5.23
C ALA A 192 -17.23 19.45 -6.22
N ALA A 193 -18.13 20.40 -5.98
CA ALA A 193 -19.37 20.56 -6.74
C ALA A 193 -19.12 21.03 -8.19
N ASP A 194 -18.08 21.84 -8.39
CA ASP A 194 -17.73 22.39 -9.70
C ASP A 194 -16.21 22.48 -9.93
N ALA A 195 -15.81 22.82 -11.16
CA ALA A 195 -14.41 22.94 -11.56
C ALA A 195 -13.66 24.06 -10.82
N GLY A 196 -14.35 25.13 -10.42
CA GLY A 196 -13.79 26.24 -9.66
C GLY A 196 -13.50 25.85 -8.22
N GLU A 197 -14.42 25.15 -7.56
CA GLU A 197 -14.20 24.58 -6.22
C GLU A 197 -13.08 23.56 -6.24
N LYS A 198 -13.11 22.63 -7.21
CA LYS A 198 -12.05 21.63 -7.38
C LYS A 198 -10.68 22.28 -7.51
N ARG A 199 -10.59 23.35 -8.29
CA ARG A 199 -9.38 24.16 -8.45
C ARG A 199 -8.96 24.81 -7.13
N ARG A 200 -9.88 25.38 -6.35
CA ARG A 200 -9.59 25.98 -5.04
C ARG A 200 -9.07 24.94 -4.03
N GLN A 201 -9.71 23.77 -3.95
CA GLN A 201 -9.29 22.68 -3.05
C GLN A 201 -7.90 22.17 -3.43
N LEU A 202 -7.64 21.97 -4.73
CA LEU A 202 -6.33 21.53 -5.19
C LEU A 202 -5.26 22.60 -4.95
N LEU A 203 -5.59 23.87 -5.15
CA LEU A 203 -4.73 25.02 -4.87
C LEU A 203 -4.32 25.10 -3.39
N ASP A 204 -5.27 24.89 -2.47
CA ASP A 204 -5.01 24.85 -1.03
C ASP A 204 -4.03 23.72 -0.67
N LEU A 205 -4.27 22.51 -1.20
CA LEU A 205 -3.43 21.35 -0.98
C LEU A 205 -1.98 21.60 -1.44
N VAL A 206 -1.78 22.05 -2.69
CA VAL A 206 -0.43 22.17 -3.25
C VAL A 206 0.39 23.30 -2.62
N ARG A 207 -0.23 24.33 -2.04
CA ARG A 207 0.46 25.42 -1.32
C ARG A 207 1.10 24.96 -0.02
N ARG A 208 0.58 23.90 0.60
CA ARG A 208 1.12 23.27 1.81
C ARG A 208 2.21 22.24 1.53
N ALA A 209 2.41 21.89 0.27
CA ALA A 209 3.30 20.82 -0.18
C ALA A 209 4.62 21.37 -0.75
N SER A 210 5.72 20.67 -0.49
CA SER A 210 7.00 20.91 -1.17
C SER A 210 6.94 20.55 -2.65
N ALA A 211 7.93 20.99 -3.45
CA ALA A 211 8.05 20.64 -4.86
C ALA A 211 7.99 19.12 -5.12
N THR A 212 8.62 18.33 -4.24
CA THR A 212 8.61 16.86 -4.32
C THR A 212 7.20 16.32 -4.09
N GLU A 213 6.53 16.78 -3.04
CA GLU A 213 5.16 16.37 -2.73
C GLU A 213 4.18 16.79 -3.83
N GLN A 214 4.31 18.00 -4.39
CA GLN A 214 3.50 18.46 -5.51
C GLN A 214 3.62 17.56 -6.75
N LYS A 215 4.84 17.10 -7.08
CA LYS A 215 5.06 16.09 -8.14
C LYS A 215 4.27 14.81 -7.88
N TRP A 216 4.32 14.30 -6.66
CA TRP A 216 3.65 13.05 -6.29
C TRP A 216 2.13 13.21 -6.18
N ILE A 217 1.63 14.36 -5.71
CA ILE A 217 0.20 14.72 -5.75
C ILE A 217 -0.30 14.69 -7.20
N ALA A 218 0.44 15.31 -8.14
CA ALA A 218 0.06 15.28 -9.55
C ALA A 218 -0.03 13.83 -10.09
N LYS A 219 0.94 12.97 -9.76
CA LYS A 219 0.91 11.54 -10.11
C LYS A 219 -0.29 10.80 -9.53
N ILE A 220 -0.63 11.05 -8.26
CA ILE A 220 -1.77 10.42 -7.57
C ILE A 220 -3.10 10.88 -8.20
N VAL A 221 -3.25 12.18 -8.45
CA VAL A 221 -4.47 12.77 -9.04
C VAL A 221 -4.67 12.30 -10.49
N LEU A 222 -3.58 12.18 -11.27
CA LEU A 222 -3.63 11.60 -12.61
C LEU A 222 -3.80 10.07 -12.60
N LYS A 223 -3.75 9.44 -11.40
CA LYS A 223 -3.76 7.99 -11.19
C LYS A 223 -2.66 7.24 -11.94
N ASP A 224 -1.51 7.89 -12.16
CA ASP A 224 -0.35 7.31 -12.84
C ASP A 224 0.96 7.62 -12.09
N LEU A 225 1.35 6.70 -11.19
CA LEU A 225 2.58 6.85 -10.40
C LEU A 225 3.85 6.57 -11.22
N LYS A 226 3.77 5.71 -12.24
CA LYS A 226 4.91 5.18 -13.01
C LYS A 226 6.02 4.52 -12.15
N VAL A 227 5.67 3.93 -11.02
CA VAL A 227 6.64 3.27 -10.11
C VAL A 227 7.06 1.87 -10.56
N GLY A 228 6.35 1.27 -11.53
CA GLY A 228 6.76 0.04 -12.21
C GLY A 228 6.29 -1.28 -11.57
N PHE A 229 5.32 -1.22 -10.66
CA PHE A 229 4.55 -2.38 -10.22
C PHE A 229 3.06 -2.20 -10.57
N SER A 230 2.37 -3.31 -10.81
CA SER A 230 0.92 -3.35 -11.00
C SER A 230 0.23 -3.72 -9.70
N HIS A 231 -1.06 -3.41 -9.57
CA HIS A 231 -1.84 -3.80 -8.39
C HIS A 231 -1.84 -5.32 -8.18
N GLU A 232 -1.88 -6.13 -9.23
CA GLU A 232 -1.80 -7.59 -9.13
C GLU A 232 -0.47 -8.05 -8.53
N SER A 233 0.64 -7.46 -8.96
CA SER A 233 1.96 -7.79 -8.42
C SER A 233 2.12 -7.38 -6.95
N VAL A 234 1.52 -6.25 -6.56
CA VAL A 234 1.51 -5.78 -5.18
C VAL A 234 0.62 -6.67 -4.31
N LEU A 235 -0.60 -6.97 -4.73
CA LEU A 235 -1.54 -7.81 -3.96
C LEU A 235 -1.01 -9.23 -3.77
N LYS A 236 -0.48 -9.85 -4.83
CA LYS A 236 0.17 -11.18 -4.74
C LYS A 236 1.34 -11.19 -3.76
N ARG A 237 2.10 -10.09 -3.69
CA ARG A 237 3.19 -9.97 -2.72
C ARG A 237 2.66 -9.69 -1.32
N PHE A 238 1.60 -8.91 -1.18
CA PHE A 238 1.07 -8.46 0.11
C PHE A 238 0.46 -9.60 0.93
N HIS A 239 -0.40 -10.43 0.31
CA HIS A 239 -1.08 -11.53 1.00
C HIS A 239 -1.47 -12.62 -0.02
N PRO A 240 -1.38 -13.93 0.33
CA PRO A 240 -1.77 -15.01 -0.58
C PRO A 240 -3.21 -14.87 -1.09
N ASP A 241 -4.14 -14.52 -0.21
CA ASP A 241 -5.56 -14.41 -0.56
C ASP A 241 -5.95 -13.07 -1.22
N ALA A 242 -5.06 -12.07 -1.23
CA ALA A 242 -5.42 -10.71 -1.66
C ALA A 242 -5.92 -10.67 -3.11
N MET A 243 -5.26 -11.41 -4.00
CA MET A 243 -5.64 -11.41 -5.42
C MET A 243 -6.99 -12.08 -5.64
N GLU A 244 -7.29 -13.16 -4.91
CA GLU A 244 -8.57 -13.84 -5.01
C GLU A 244 -9.71 -12.97 -4.46
N LEU A 245 -9.51 -12.33 -3.31
CA LEU A 245 -10.47 -11.37 -2.75
C LEU A 245 -10.70 -10.19 -3.69
N TYR A 246 -9.64 -9.70 -4.35
CA TYR A 246 -9.75 -8.61 -5.32
C TYR A 246 -10.51 -9.05 -6.57
N ASN A 247 -10.27 -10.25 -7.09
CA ASN A 247 -10.99 -10.76 -8.26
C ASN A 247 -12.50 -10.90 -8.01
N ARG A 248 -12.90 -11.18 -6.75
CA ARG A 248 -14.32 -11.30 -6.38
C ARG A 248 -15.00 -9.95 -6.14
N SER A 249 -14.28 -8.99 -5.57
CA SER A 249 -14.87 -7.73 -5.10
C SER A 249 -14.56 -6.53 -5.99
N SER A 250 -13.43 -6.55 -6.69
CA SER A 250 -12.81 -5.39 -7.34
C SER A 250 -12.81 -4.16 -6.42
N MET A 251 -12.60 -4.33 -5.11
CA MET A 251 -12.59 -3.25 -4.14
C MET A 251 -11.37 -3.38 -3.24
N LEU A 252 -10.38 -2.50 -3.43
CA LEU A 252 -9.14 -2.51 -2.64
C LEU A 252 -9.43 -2.45 -1.14
N LYS A 253 -10.36 -1.59 -0.71
CA LYS A 253 -10.74 -1.46 0.71
C LYS A 253 -11.23 -2.78 1.30
N ARG A 254 -12.17 -3.44 0.61
CA ARG A 254 -12.72 -4.74 1.06
C ARG A 254 -11.64 -5.81 1.20
N VAL A 255 -10.70 -5.86 0.25
CA VAL A 255 -9.58 -6.81 0.31
C VAL A 255 -8.73 -6.58 1.56
N LEU A 256 -8.36 -5.32 1.83
CA LEU A 256 -7.54 -4.98 2.99
C LEU A 256 -8.29 -5.19 4.31
N ASP A 257 -9.58 -4.87 4.36
CA ASP A 257 -10.42 -5.06 5.56
C ASP A 257 -10.60 -6.54 5.91
N GLU A 258 -10.84 -7.41 4.91
CA GLU A 258 -10.96 -8.85 5.13
C GLU A 258 -9.65 -9.47 5.60
N ILE A 259 -8.53 -9.10 4.98
CA ILE A 259 -7.19 -9.54 5.41
C ILE A 259 -6.89 -9.07 6.84
N ARG A 260 -7.18 -7.79 7.16
CA ARG A 260 -7.01 -7.24 8.50
C ARG A 260 -7.84 -8.03 9.53
N LYS A 261 -9.08 -8.37 9.20
CA LYS A 261 -9.96 -9.18 10.04
C LYS A 261 -9.36 -10.56 10.34
N GLN A 262 -8.78 -11.23 9.34
CA GLN A 262 -8.08 -12.50 9.53
C GLN A 262 -6.93 -12.38 10.54
N TYR A 263 -6.13 -11.31 10.48
CA TYR A 263 -5.05 -11.07 11.45
C TYR A 263 -5.57 -10.80 12.87
N VAL A 264 -6.64 -10.02 13.02
CA VAL A 264 -7.25 -9.75 14.34
C VAL A 264 -7.71 -11.05 14.97
N GLN A 265 -8.46 -11.88 14.23
CA GLN A 265 -8.96 -13.18 14.71
C GLN A 265 -7.82 -14.14 15.09
N ALA A 266 -6.76 -14.20 14.28
CA ALA A 266 -5.60 -15.04 14.58
C ALA A 266 -4.88 -14.60 15.88
N ARG A 267 -4.80 -13.29 16.13
CA ARG A 267 -4.20 -12.74 17.35
C ARG A 267 -5.04 -13.04 18.60
N GLU A 268 -6.36 -12.89 18.50
CA GLU A 268 -7.31 -13.21 19.58
C GLU A 268 -7.30 -14.71 19.93
N ALA A 269 -7.28 -15.58 18.91
CA ALA A 269 -7.18 -17.02 19.10
C ALA A 269 -5.86 -17.44 19.79
N GLY A 270 -4.74 -16.80 19.41
CA GLY A 270 -3.44 -17.01 20.06
C GLY A 270 -3.42 -16.57 21.52
N ALA A 271 -4.05 -15.43 21.84
CA ALA A 271 -4.17 -14.95 23.22
C ALA A 271 -5.05 -15.88 24.10
N ALA A 272 -6.15 -16.37 23.55
CA ALA A 272 -7.03 -17.32 24.24
C ALA A 272 -6.36 -18.69 24.50
N ALA A 273 -5.49 -19.15 23.60
CA ALA A 273 -4.71 -20.38 23.78
C ALA A 273 -3.59 -20.22 24.82
N GLY A 274 -2.97 -19.03 24.92
CA GLY A 274 -1.93 -18.73 25.91
C GLY A 274 -2.44 -18.53 27.35
N GLY A 275 -3.73 -18.26 27.53
CA GLY A 275 -4.36 -18.06 28.85
C GLY A 275 -4.81 -19.33 29.58
N LYS A 276 -4.71 -20.52 28.97
CA LYS A 276 -5.14 -21.81 29.57
C LYS A 276 -4.00 -22.61 30.24
N GLY A 277 -2.93 -21.95 30.67
CA GLY A 277 -1.84 -22.56 31.43
C GLY A 277 -1.90 -22.22 32.92
N THR A 278 -2.14 -23.26 33.75
CA THR A 278 -2.01 -23.36 35.22
C THR A 278 -3.25 -23.06 36.09
N ALA A 279 -4.09 -24.09 36.24
CA ALA A 279 -4.70 -24.42 37.53
C ALA A 279 -4.43 -25.92 37.77
N ALA A 280 -3.40 -26.22 38.56
CA ALA A 280 -3.13 -27.58 39.02
C ALA A 280 -4.16 -27.95 40.11
N PRO A 281 -4.71 -29.18 40.11
CA PRO A 281 -5.55 -29.63 41.21
C PRO A 281 -4.67 -29.95 42.43
N GLY A 282 -5.02 -29.37 43.58
CA GLY A 282 -4.37 -29.64 44.86
C GLY A 282 -4.54 -31.12 45.25
N ALA A 283 -3.41 -31.76 45.57
CA ALA A 283 -3.39 -33.09 46.15
C ALA A 283 -3.71 -32.99 47.64
N ASP A 284 -4.78 -33.68 48.04
CA ASP A 284 -5.24 -33.87 49.41
C ASP A 284 -4.30 -34.83 50.14
N GLY A 285 -3.81 -34.42 51.31
CA GLY A 285 -2.81 -35.13 52.10
C GLY A 285 -3.46 -36.07 53.12
N GLY A 286 -3.27 -37.38 52.92
CA GLY A 286 -3.58 -38.41 53.92
C GLY A 286 -2.51 -38.48 55.01
N GLY A 287 -2.95 -38.49 56.28
CA GLY A 287 -2.10 -38.56 57.45
C GLY A 287 -1.64 -39.97 57.84
N ILE A 288 -0.65 -40.03 58.72
CA ILE A 288 -0.36 -41.15 59.64
C ILE A 288 0.21 -40.52 60.93
N ALA A 289 -0.27 -41.01 62.07
CA ALA A 289 0.04 -40.58 63.43
C ALA A 289 1.10 -41.50 64.11
N GLU A 290 1.41 -41.12 65.35
CA GLU A 290 2.10 -41.82 66.47
C GLU A 290 3.56 -41.35 66.75
N ASP A 291 3.81 -40.63 67.84
CA ASP A 291 3.98 -41.05 69.27
C ASP A 291 5.43 -41.56 69.49
N ASP A 292 6.23 -41.25 70.52
CA ASP A 292 6.04 -40.71 71.86
C ASP A 292 7.44 -40.35 72.46
N GLY A 293 7.48 -39.55 73.53
CA GLY A 293 8.48 -39.71 74.62
C GLY A 293 9.77 -38.86 74.68
N GLY A 294 9.78 -37.89 75.63
CA GLY A 294 10.92 -37.72 76.56
C GLY A 294 11.78 -36.45 76.47
N GLY A 295 11.54 -35.47 77.35
CA GLY A 295 12.54 -34.45 77.77
C GLY A 295 13.45 -34.98 78.90
N PRO A 296 14.16 -34.12 79.69
CA PRO A 296 14.38 -32.68 79.57
C PRO A 296 15.85 -32.21 79.84
N ASN A 297 16.06 -30.88 79.86
CA ASN A 297 17.13 -30.13 80.57
C ASN A 297 18.50 -30.09 79.84
N VAL A 298 19.33 -29.03 79.79
CA VAL A 298 19.72 -27.92 80.70
C VAL A 298 20.33 -26.81 79.80
N GLY A 299 19.91 -25.54 79.85
CA GLY A 299 20.64 -24.44 80.53
C GLY A 299 21.52 -23.58 79.58
N PRO A 300 21.63 -22.24 79.79
CA PRO A 300 22.19 -21.29 78.80
C PRO A 300 23.64 -20.88 79.09
N GLY A 301 24.35 -20.35 78.09
CA GLY A 301 25.66 -19.74 78.25
C GLY A 301 25.99 -18.82 77.07
N GLU A 302 26.02 -17.52 77.40
CA GLU A 302 26.65 -16.32 76.79
C GLU A 302 27.18 -16.35 75.35
#